data_AF-A0A0L8HE19-F1
#
_entry.id   AF-A0A0L8HE19-F1
#
_cell.length_a   1.000
_cell.length_b   1.000
_cell.length_c   1.000
_cell.angle_alpha   90.00
_cell.angle_beta   90.00
_cell.angle_gamma   90.00
#
_symmetry.space_group_name_H-M   'P 1'
#
loop_
_entity.id
_entity.type
_entity.pdbx_description
1 polymer ?
#
loop_
_entity_poly.entity_id
_entity_poly.type
_entity_poly.pdbx_seq_one_letter_code
_entity_poly.pdbx_strand_id
1 'polypeptide(L)'
;LYVSLAEQMCTSRDEFEKYENDAKEMLPDADYKAIATRKCIRKKLPNDRDAPEVYLNARDNFHVTTFLRIVDKLATKMKRRGEIYKKTTEKFSFLCDASSTSTNAEGYSHYCQNLIDTYTEDFNSNFLAELEQFHLYVCYKFSATENRKTRFSHAELFKIILEDNIECAFPNVDITFHL
;
A
#
# COMPACT_ATOMS: atom_id res chain seq x y z
N LEU A 1 -3.70 -4.76 -6.11
CA LEU A 1 -3.67 -5.56 -4.87
C LEU A 1 -4.37 -4.87 -3.69
N TYR A 2 -3.82 -3.78 -3.13
CA TYR A 2 -4.39 -3.15 -1.92
C TYR A 2 -5.82 -2.61 -2.06
N VAL A 3 -6.20 -2.13 -3.25
CA VAL A 3 -7.58 -1.70 -3.54
C VAL A 3 -8.54 -2.88 -3.44
N SER A 4 -8.25 -3.97 -4.14
CA SER A 4 -9.03 -5.21 -4.08
C SER A 4 -9.10 -5.80 -2.66
N LEU A 5 -8.01 -5.76 -1.89
CA LEU A 5 -8.03 -6.18 -0.48
C LEU A 5 -8.91 -5.27 0.37
N ALA A 6 -8.88 -3.95 0.16
CA ALA A 6 -9.73 -3.02 0.89
C ALA A 6 -11.22 -3.21 0.54
N GLU A 7 -11.54 -3.49 -0.73
CA GLU A 7 -12.88 -3.83 -1.19
C GLU A 7 -13.37 -5.13 -0.55
N GLN A 8 -12.52 -6.16 -0.53
CA GLN A 8 -12.82 -7.42 0.17
C GLN A 8 -13.14 -7.17 1.64
N MET A 9 -12.37 -6.33 2.35
CA MET A 9 -12.68 -5.98 3.74
C MET A 9 -14.02 -5.25 3.87
N CYS A 10 -14.38 -4.39 2.93
CA CYS A 10 -15.71 -3.77 2.91
C CYS A 10 -16.81 -4.81 2.74
N THR A 11 -16.64 -5.81 1.87
CA THR A 11 -17.60 -6.91 1.69
C THR A 11 -17.70 -7.77 2.94
N SER A 12 -16.57 -8.10 3.57
CA SER A 12 -16.53 -8.86 4.84
C SER A 12 -17.30 -8.18 5.97
N ARG A 13 -17.52 -6.87 5.89
CA ARG A 13 -18.37 -6.13 6.85
C ARG A 13 -19.79 -6.68 6.92
N ASP A 14 -20.33 -7.12 5.79
CA ASP A 14 -21.69 -7.65 5.68
C ASP A 14 -21.75 -9.18 5.88
N GLU A 15 -20.59 -9.84 5.96
CA GLU A 15 -20.47 -11.30 6.13
C GLU A 15 -20.36 -11.74 7.60
N PHE A 16 -20.81 -10.91 8.55
CA PHE A 16 -20.71 -11.23 9.99
C PHE A 16 -21.30 -12.60 10.33
N GLU A 17 -22.48 -12.93 9.81
CA GLU A 17 -23.17 -14.20 10.09
C GLU A 17 -22.41 -15.41 9.58
N LYS A 18 -21.76 -15.28 8.42
CA LYS A 18 -20.91 -16.34 7.86
C LYS A 18 -19.75 -16.63 8.80
N TYR A 19 -19.00 -15.60 9.20
CA TYR A 19 -17.87 -15.78 10.13
C TYR A 19 -18.31 -16.27 11.51
N GLU A 20 -19.48 -15.85 11.98
CA GLU A 20 -20.06 -16.35 13.22
C GLU A 20 -20.39 -17.86 13.11
N ASN A 21 -21.00 -18.28 12.01
CA ASN A 21 -21.33 -19.69 11.77
C ASN A 21 -20.07 -20.55 11.65
N ASP A 22 -19.08 -20.10 10.88
CA ASP A 22 -17.78 -20.77 10.72
C ASP A 22 -17.07 -20.92 12.09
N ALA A 23 -17.12 -19.87 12.92
CA ALA A 23 -16.55 -19.91 14.26
C ALA A 23 -17.28 -20.89 15.19
N LYS A 24 -18.62 -20.96 15.11
CA LYS A 24 -19.43 -21.91 15.90
C LYS A 24 -19.24 -23.35 15.45
N GLU A 25 -18.97 -23.60 14.17
CA GLU A 25 -18.60 -24.92 13.68
C GLU A 25 -17.27 -25.39 14.29
N MET A 26 -16.30 -24.49 14.40
CA MET A 26 -14.99 -24.80 14.99
C MET A 26 -15.02 -24.83 16.53
N LEU A 27 -15.86 -24.01 17.15
CA LEU A 27 -15.95 -23.81 18.60
C LEU A 27 -17.42 -23.83 19.06
N PRO A 28 -18.07 -25.01 19.10
CA PRO A 28 -19.49 -25.11 19.40
C PRO A 28 -19.86 -24.70 20.83
N ASP A 29 -18.94 -24.84 21.78
CA ASP A 29 -19.16 -24.49 23.18
C ASP A 29 -18.85 -23.01 23.49
N ALA A 30 -18.36 -22.26 22.50
CA ALA A 30 -18.02 -20.85 22.68
C ALA A 30 -19.28 -19.97 22.53
N ASP A 31 -19.59 -19.22 23.58
CA ASP A 31 -20.68 -18.23 23.55
C ASP A 31 -20.13 -16.82 23.82
N TYR A 32 -20.91 -15.82 23.41
CA TYR A 32 -20.58 -14.42 23.65
C TYR A 32 -20.53 -14.15 25.14
N LYS A 33 -19.44 -13.53 25.59
CA LYS A 33 -19.32 -13.09 26.98
C LYS A 33 -20.35 -11.98 27.24
N ALA A 34 -21.47 -12.36 27.86
CA ALA A 34 -22.45 -11.40 28.36
C ALA A 34 -21.78 -10.58 29.47
N ILE A 35 -21.40 -9.35 29.15
CA ILE A 35 -20.95 -8.41 30.18
C ILE A 35 -22.20 -8.00 30.96
N ALA A 36 -22.35 -8.50 32.18
CA ALA A 36 -23.33 -8.00 33.13
C ALA A 36 -22.97 -6.56 33.50
N THR A 37 -23.28 -5.61 32.61
CA THR A 37 -23.12 -4.19 32.87
C THR A 37 -24.28 -3.70 33.74
N ARG A 38 -23.97 -2.86 34.72
CA ARG A 38 -24.97 -2.23 35.58
C ARG A 38 -25.88 -1.37 34.71
N LYS A 39 -27.18 -1.69 34.65
CA LYS A 39 -28.17 -0.87 33.93
C LYS A 39 -28.25 0.49 34.60
N CYS A 40 -27.75 1.53 33.93
CA CYS A 40 -27.89 2.90 34.42
C CYS A 40 -29.27 3.41 33.98
N ILE A 41 -30.26 3.24 34.84
CA ILE A 41 -31.60 3.77 34.60
C ILE A 41 -31.49 5.30 34.67
N ARG A 42 -31.63 5.97 33.52
CA ARG A 42 -31.59 7.43 33.47
C ARG A 42 -32.86 7.98 34.14
N LYS A 43 -32.70 8.96 35.05
CA LYS A 43 -33.86 9.71 35.58
C LYS A 43 -34.44 10.56 34.45
N LYS A 44 -35.67 10.27 34.03
CA LYS A 44 -36.37 11.06 33.01
C LYS A 44 -36.64 12.48 33.53
N LEU A 45 -36.32 13.48 32.71
CA LEU A 45 -36.72 14.87 32.94
C LEU A 45 -38.14 15.10 32.37
N PRO A 46 -38.90 16.11 32.86
CA PRO A 46 -40.30 16.33 32.44
C PRO A 46 -40.53 16.53 30.94
N ASN A 47 -39.47 16.86 30.18
CA ASN A 47 -39.52 17.10 28.73
C ASN A 47 -38.80 16.03 27.89
N ASP A 48 -38.31 14.93 28.49
CA ASP A 48 -37.75 13.82 27.71
C ASP A 48 -38.89 13.12 26.96
N ARG A 49 -38.80 13.08 25.63
CA ARG A 49 -39.65 12.18 24.82
C ARG A 49 -39.37 10.74 25.22
N ASP A 50 -40.39 9.88 25.15
CA ASP A 50 -40.27 8.44 25.39
C ASP A 50 -39.43 7.76 24.28
N ALA A 51 -38.12 8.00 24.29
CA ALA A 51 -37.17 7.22 23.53
C ALA A 51 -36.81 5.97 24.35
N PRO A 52 -37.06 4.76 23.84
CA PRO A 52 -36.66 3.54 24.52
C PRO A 52 -35.13 3.45 24.58
N GLU A 53 -34.60 3.07 25.74
CA GLU A 53 -33.17 2.74 25.88
C GLU A 53 -32.87 1.48 25.06
N VAL A 54 -31.97 1.60 24.07
CA VAL A 54 -31.55 0.48 23.22
C VAL A 54 -30.42 -0.28 23.91
N TYR A 55 -30.73 -1.48 24.40
CA TYR A 55 -29.74 -2.41 24.93
C TYR A 55 -29.37 -3.43 23.85
N LEU A 56 -28.10 -3.46 23.45
CA LEU A 56 -27.59 -4.49 22.55
C LEU A 56 -27.40 -5.80 23.33
N ASN A 57 -27.81 -6.92 22.74
CA ASN A 57 -27.45 -8.24 23.26
C ASN A 57 -25.94 -8.49 23.09
N ALA A 58 -25.40 -9.55 23.71
CA ALA A 58 -23.97 -9.81 23.71
C ALA A 58 -23.39 -10.01 22.28
N ARG A 59 -24.16 -10.63 21.38
CA ARG A 59 -23.82 -10.83 19.97
C ARG A 59 -23.73 -9.51 19.23
N ASP A 60 -24.76 -8.67 19.32
CA ASP A 60 -24.83 -7.39 18.63
C ASP A 60 -23.80 -6.40 19.19
N ASN A 61 -23.54 -6.47 20.50
CA ASN A 61 -22.46 -5.71 21.11
C ASN A 61 -21.10 -6.13 20.52
N PHE A 62 -20.79 -7.43 20.46
CA PHE A 62 -19.57 -7.90 19.81
C PHE A 62 -19.48 -7.49 18.34
N HIS A 63 -20.58 -7.65 17.60
CA HIS A 63 -20.67 -7.27 16.19
C HIS A 63 -20.28 -5.79 16.01
N VAL A 64 -20.90 -4.90 16.77
CA VAL A 64 -20.69 -3.45 16.64
C VAL A 64 -19.34 -3.01 17.21
N THR A 65 -19.00 -3.41 18.44
CA THR A 65 -17.84 -2.84 19.15
C THR A 65 -16.52 -3.44 18.70
N THR A 66 -16.56 -4.70 18.22
CA THR A 66 -15.36 -5.49 17.94
C THR A 66 -15.26 -5.81 16.46
N PHE A 67 -16.22 -6.55 15.90
CA PHE A 67 -16.12 -7.03 14.52
C PHE A 67 -16.06 -5.86 13.52
N LEU A 68 -17.07 -4.99 13.52
CA LEU A 68 -17.10 -3.83 12.61
C LEU A 68 -15.86 -2.94 12.80
N ARG A 69 -15.44 -2.74 14.06
CA ARG A 69 -14.25 -1.94 14.38
C ARG A 69 -12.97 -2.53 13.80
N ILE A 70 -12.80 -3.86 13.85
CA ILE A 70 -11.64 -4.55 13.27
C ILE A 70 -11.67 -4.42 11.75
N VAL A 71 -12.80 -4.76 11.12
CA VAL A 71 -12.98 -4.72 9.67
C VAL A 71 -12.74 -3.31 9.12
N ASP A 72 -13.34 -2.29 9.73
CA ASP A 72 -13.19 -0.89 9.31
C ASP A 72 -11.76 -0.39 9.46
N LYS A 73 -11.10 -0.75 10.56
CA LYS A 73 -9.70 -0.40 10.78
C LYS A 73 -8.82 -1.06 9.74
N LEU A 74 -9.06 -2.32 9.42
CA LEU A 74 -8.30 -3.05 8.41
C LEU A 74 -8.50 -2.45 7.02
N ALA A 75 -9.75 -2.20 6.61
CA ALA A 75 -10.09 -1.55 5.35
C ALA A 75 -9.40 -0.18 5.22
N THR A 76 -9.47 0.65 6.25
CA THR A 76 -8.83 1.97 6.28
C THR A 76 -7.32 1.87 6.15
N LYS A 77 -6.68 0.91 6.84
CA LYS A 77 -5.23 0.71 6.77
C LYS A 77 -4.80 0.18 5.40
N MET A 78 -5.57 -0.70 4.78
CA MET A 78 -5.31 -1.20 3.42
C MET A 78 -5.41 -0.09 2.38
N LYS A 79 -6.46 0.75 2.44
CA LYS A 79 -6.58 1.95 1.59
C LYS A 79 -5.39 2.88 1.76
N ARG A 80 -5.05 3.24 3.01
CA ARG A 80 -3.91 4.12 3.29
C ARG A 80 -2.60 3.56 2.74
N ARG A 81 -2.32 2.27 2.91
CA ARG A 81 -1.13 1.62 2.35
C ARG A 81 -1.15 1.63 0.83
N GLY A 82 -2.30 1.34 0.21
CA GLY A 82 -2.48 1.41 -1.24
C GLY A 82 -2.12 2.79 -1.80
N GLU A 83 -2.59 3.87 -1.17
CA GLU A 83 -2.26 5.24 -1.58
C GLU A 83 -0.77 5.56 -1.41
N ILE A 84 -0.13 5.10 -0.33
CA ILE A 84 1.31 5.29 -0.13
C ILE A 84 2.09 4.59 -1.25
N TYR A 85 1.79 3.31 -1.51
CA TYR A 85 2.48 2.56 -2.56
C TYR A 85 2.22 3.13 -3.95
N LYS A 86 0.99 3.60 -4.22
CA LYS A 86 0.67 4.29 -5.47
C LYS A 86 1.56 5.52 -5.67
N LYS A 87 1.67 6.38 -4.65
CA LYS A 87 2.56 7.55 -4.70
C LYS A 87 4.03 7.17 -4.86
N THR A 88 4.49 6.12 -4.18
CA THR A 88 5.86 5.60 -4.35
C THR A 88 6.08 5.09 -5.78
N THR A 89 5.15 4.34 -6.34
CA THR A 89 5.21 3.87 -7.73
C THR A 89 5.20 5.04 -8.70
N GLU A 90 4.35 6.04 -8.51
CA GLU A 90 4.34 7.25 -9.35
C GLU A 90 5.67 7.99 -9.32
N LYS A 91 6.35 8.04 -8.15
CA LYS A 91 7.66 8.68 -8.01
C LYS A 91 8.80 7.91 -8.69
N PHE A 92 8.83 6.58 -8.62
CA PHE A 92 10.01 5.79 -9.01
C PHE A 92 9.80 4.83 -10.19
N SER A 93 8.57 4.66 -10.69
CA SER A 93 8.26 3.68 -11.74
C SER A 93 9.04 3.87 -13.03
N PHE A 94 9.43 5.11 -13.34
CA PHE A 94 10.18 5.43 -14.54
C PHE A 94 11.57 4.78 -14.60
N LEU A 95 12.18 4.49 -13.45
CA LEU A 95 13.50 3.85 -13.38
C LEU A 95 13.50 2.45 -14.00
N CYS A 96 12.36 1.76 -13.94
CA CYS A 96 12.20 0.36 -14.32
C CYS A 96 12.01 0.14 -15.83
N ASP A 97 11.79 1.21 -16.61
CA ASP A 97 11.47 1.12 -18.04
C ASP A 97 12.63 1.61 -18.93
N ALA A 98 13.58 0.71 -19.17
CA ALA A 98 14.77 0.98 -19.99
C ALA A 98 14.45 1.06 -21.51
N SER A 99 13.22 0.75 -21.96
CA SER A 99 12.82 0.94 -23.38
C SER A 99 12.72 2.40 -23.79
N SER A 100 12.68 3.30 -22.81
CA SER A 100 12.11 4.61 -23.01
C SER A 100 13.12 5.67 -23.46
N THR A 101 14.40 5.33 -23.39
CA THR A 101 15.53 6.22 -23.68
C THR A 101 15.69 6.57 -25.15
N SER A 102 15.11 5.81 -26.09
CA SER A 102 15.23 6.14 -27.52
C SER A 102 14.10 7.02 -28.07
N THR A 103 12.97 7.17 -27.37
CA THR A 103 11.76 7.75 -27.97
C THR A 103 11.05 8.78 -27.07
N ASN A 104 11.28 8.80 -25.75
CA ASN A 104 10.56 9.65 -24.79
C ASN A 104 11.49 10.35 -23.78
N ALA A 105 12.54 11.06 -24.24
CA ALA A 105 13.38 11.88 -23.35
C ALA A 105 12.57 12.95 -22.57
N GLU A 106 11.47 13.45 -23.16
CA GLU A 106 10.52 14.34 -22.48
C GLU A 106 9.68 13.64 -21.39
N GLY A 107 9.57 12.30 -21.44
CA GLY A 107 8.64 11.53 -20.62
C GLY A 107 9.05 11.37 -19.15
N TYR A 108 10.34 11.50 -18.83
CA TYR A 108 10.85 11.31 -17.46
C TYR A 108 11.57 12.52 -16.88
N SER A 109 11.76 13.58 -17.67
CA SER A 109 12.42 14.80 -17.25
C SER A 109 11.73 15.41 -16.01
N HIS A 110 10.39 15.46 -15.99
CA HIS A 110 9.66 15.98 -14.84
C HIS A 110 9.74 15.07 -13.61
N TYR A 111 9.84 13.74 -13.78
CA TYR A 111 10.04 12.82 -12.65
C TYR A 111 11.45 12.95 -12.06
N CYS A 112 12.46 13.09 -12.92
CA CYS A 112 13.84 13.35 -12.50
C CYS A 112 13.94 14.68 -11.74
N GLN A 113 13.35 15.74 -12.29
CA GLN A 113 13.33 17.04 -11.63
C GLN A 113 12.61 16.98 -10.27
N ASN A 114 11.47 16.30 -10.21
CA ASN A 114 10.72 16.14 -8.96
C ASN A 114 11.52 15.35 -7.90
N LEU A 115 12.38 14.39 -8.28
CA LEU A 115 13.27 13.73 -7.33
C LEU A 115 14.39 14.66 -6.85
N ILE A 116 15.05 15.38 -7.76
CA ILE A 116 16.08 16.37 -7.43
C ILE A 116 15.50 17.42 -6.47
N ASP A 117 14.30 17.94 -6.75
CA ASP A 117 13.62 18.94 -5.92
C ASP A 117 13.19 18.38 -4.55
N THR A 118 12.86 17.08 -4.47
CA THR A 118 12.48 16.43 -3.21
C THR A 118 13.69 16.11 -2.33
N TYR A 119 14.83 15.77 -2.94
CA TYR A 119 16.04 15.29 -2.28
C TYR A 119 17.27 16.12 -2.71
N THR A 120 17.21 17.42 -2.47
CA THR A 120 18.19 18.40 -3.01
C THR A 120 19.63 18.18 -2.57
N GLU A 121 19.84 17.55 -1.41
CA GLU A 121 21.17 17.26 -0.86
C GLU A 121 21.75 15.93 -1.39
N ASP A 122 20.91 15.07 -1.96
CA ASP A 122 21.31 13.71 -2.37
C ASP A 122 21.65 13.65 -3.87
N PHE A 123 21.16 14.58 -4.70
CA PHE A 123 21.31 14.54 -6.15
C PHE A 123 22.21 15.64 -6.71
N ASN A 124 23.04 15.26 -7.68
CA ASN A 124 23.71 16.20 -8.57
C ASN A 124 22.80 16.59 -9.74
N SER A 125 23.06 17.75 -10.35
CA SER A 125 22.28 18.28 -11.48
C SER A 125 22.31 17.43 -12.76
N ASN A 126 23.13 16.39 -12.81
CA ASN A 126 23.33 15.53 -13.99
C ASN A 126 22.54 14.20 -13.95
N PHE A 127 21.59 14.06 -13.02
CA PHE A 127 20.84 12.80 -12.82
C PHE A 127 20.15 12.28 -14.10
N LEU A 128 19.52 13.16 -14.88
CA LEU A 128 18.82 12.76 -16.11
C LEU A 128 19.76 12.07 -17.11
N ALA A 129 20.91 12.69 -17.40
CA ALA A 129 21.87 12.15 -18.36
C ALA A 129 22.52 10.85 -17.85
N GLU A 130 22.78 10.76 -16.54
CA GLU A 130 23.31 9.56 -15.92
C GLU A 130 22.34 8.38 -16.01
N LEU A 131 21.05 8.63 -15.75
CA LEU A 131 20.01 7.62 -15.87
C LEU A 131 19.84 7.13 -17.32
N GLU A 132 19.89 8.03 -18.30
CA GLU A 132 19.85 7.67 -19.72
C GLU A 132 21.01 6.73 -20.09
N GLN A 133 22.22 7.06 -19.64
CA GLN A 133 23.40 6.24 -19.87
C GLN A 133 23.29 4.87 -19.18
N PHE A 134 22.77 4.83 -17.95
CA PHE A 134 22.52 3.58 -17.24
C PHE A 134 21.50 2.69 -17.96
N HIS A 135 20.39 3.25 -18.43
CA HIS A 135 19.39 2.51 -19.21
C HIS A 135 19.97 1.97 -20.52
N LEU A 136 20.82 2.74 -21.22
CA LEU A 136 21.53 2.27 -22.41
C LEU A 136 22.48 1.11 -22.08
N TYR A 137 23.22 1.21 -20.98
CA TYR A 137 24.09 0.14 -20.50
C TYR A 137 23.31 -1.16 -20.25
N VAL A 138 22.20 -1.07 -19.50
CA VAL A 138 21.34 -2.22 -19.21
C VAL A 138 20.78 -2.81 -20.50
N CYS A 139 20.24 -1.99 -21.39
CA CYS A 139 19.71 -2.43 -22.69
C CYS A 139 20.78 -3.14 -23.53
N TYR A 140 22.01 -2.64 -23.57
CA TYR A 140 23.11 -3.27 -24.29
C TYR A 140 23.47 -4.63 -23.68
N LYS A 141 23.65 -4.69 -22.36
CA LYS A 141 23.99 -5.92 -21.60
C LYS A 141 22.98 -7.05 -21.85
N PHE A 142 21.70 -6.73 -21.96
CA PHE A 142 20.62 -7.70 -22.18
C PHE A 142 20.12 -7.78 -23.63
N SER A 143 20.79 -7.10 -24.58
CA SER A 143 20.42 -7.13 -26.00
C SER A 143 20.64 -8.48 -26.69
N ALA A 144 21.50 -9.34 -26.11
CA ALA A 144 21.88 -10.65 -26.64
C ALA A 144 20.90 -11.78 -26.25
N THR A 145 19.96 -11.52 -25.34
CA THR A 145 18.92 -12.48 -24.95
C THR A 145 17.82 -12.53 -26.02
N GLU A 146 17.37 -13.73 -26.39
CA GLU A 146 16.38 -13.98 -27.48
C GLU A 146 15.05 -13.19 -27.32
N ASN A 147 14.77 -12.68 -26.12
CA ASN A 147 13.76 -11.68 -25.86
C ASN A 147 14.45 -10.40 -25.36
N ARG A 148 14.39 -9.29 -26.12
CA ARG A 148 14.83 -7.96 -25.66
C ARG A 148 14.04 -7.59 -24.41
N LYS A 149 14.60 -7.87 -23.23
CA LYS A 149 14.01 -7.46 -21.97
C LYS A 149 14.24 -5.97 -21.82
N THR A 150 13.15 -5.21 -21.84
CA THR A 150 13.19 -3.75 -21.72
C THR A 150 12.60 -3.23 -20.41
N ARG A 151 11.91 -4.11 -19.67
CA ARG A 151 11.38 -3.83 -18.34
C ARG A 151 12.09 -4.68 -17.31
N PHE A 152 12.58 -4.01 -16.28
CA PHE A 152 13.29 -4.61 -15.18
C PHE A 152 12.58 -4.23 -13.89
N SER A 153 12.62 -5.11 -12.90
CA SER A 153 12.23 -4.72 -11.55
C SER A 153 13.32 -3.86 -10.90
N HIS A 154 12.94 -3.04 -9.92
CA HIS A 154 13.87 -2.25 -9.10
C HIS A 154 15.02 -3.11 -8.55
N ALA A 155 14.69 -4.29 -8.04
CA ALA A 155 15.68 -5.23 -7.48
C ALA A 155 16.64 -5.78 -8.53
N GLU A 156 16.20 -5.99 -9.77
CA GLU A 156 17.06 -6.45 -10.85
C GLU A 156 18.05 -5.36 -11.28
N LEU A 157 17.59 -4.13 -11.41
CA LEU A 157 18.45 -2.99 -11.77
C LEU A 157 19.47 -2.70 -10.68
N PHE A 158 19.04 -2.70 -9.42
CA PHE A 158 19.96 -2.50 -8.30
C PHE A 158 20.99 -3.63 -8.19
N LYS A 159 20.57 -4.88 -8.43
CA LYS A 159 21.48 -6.01 -8.47
C LYS A 159 22.54 -5.88 -9.57
N ILE A 160 22.17 -5.34 -10.74
CA ILE A 160 23.12 -5.07 -11.84
C ILE A 160 24.19 -4.08 -11.39
N ILE A 161 23.81 -3.01 -10.67
CA ILE A 161 24.76 -2.01 -10.15
C ILE A 161 25.81 -2.68 -9.26
N LEU A 162 25.36 -3.52 -8.32
CA LEU A 162 26.23 -4.22 -7.38
C LEU A 162 27.09 -5.30 -8.05
N GLU A 163 26.53 -6.08 -8.97
CA GLU A 163 27.26 -7.18 -9.62
C GLU A 163 28.35 -6.66 -10.57
N ASP A 164 28.08 -5.55 -11.27
CA ASP A 164 29.02 -4.96 -12.22
C ASP A 164 29.98 -3.94 -11.58
N ASN A 165 29.80 -3.62 -10.29
CA ASN A 165 30.55 -2.61 -9.54
C ASN A 165 30.54 -1.23 -10.24
N ILE A 166 29.35 -0.79 -10.68
CA ILE A 166 29.17 0.46 -11.44
C ILE A 166 28.58 1.60 -10.58
N GLU A 167 28.52 1.45 -9.26
CA GLU A 167 28.04 2.47 -8.32
C GLU A 167 28.82 3.79 -8.45
N CYS A 168 30.13 3.73 -8.68
CA CYS A 168 30.96 4.93 -8.87
C CYS A 168 30.73 5.60 -10.23
N ALA A 169 30.28 4.84 -11.23
CA ALA A 169 30.00 5.35 -12.58
C ALA A 169 28.60 5.99 -12.67
N PHE A 170 27.66 5.50 -11.87
CA PHE A 170 26.29 6.00 -11.81
C PHE A 170 25.86 6.30 -10.35
N PRO A 171 26.47 7.31 -9.69
CA PRO A 171 26.22 7.61 -8.29
C PRO A 171 24.81 8.14 -7.99
N ASN A 172 24.21 8.98 -8.84
CA ASN A 172 22.84 9.47 -8.63
C ASN A 172 21.82 8.34 -8.81
N VAL A 173 22.08 7.43 -9.75
CA VAL A 173 21.26 6.25 -9.98
C VAL A 173 21.34 5.32 -8.77
N ASP A 174 22.55 5.05 -8.25
CA ASP A 174 22.75 4.25 -7.03
C ASP A 174 22.01 4.84 -5.83
N ILE A 175 22.14 6.15 -5.61
CA ILE A 175 21.41 6.89 -4.56
C ILE A 175 19.90 6.69 -4.73
N THR A 176 19.40 6.83 -5.96
CA THR A 176 17.97 6.66 -6.23
C THR A 176 17.47 5.27 -5.85
N PHE A 177 18.27 4.21 -6.08
CA PHE A 177 17.89 2.85 -5.71
C PHE A 177 17.89 2.61 -4.19
N HIS A 178 18.58 3.46 -3.41
CA HIS A 178 18.63 3.41 -1.95
C HIS A 178 17.54 4.24 -1.23
N LEU A 179 16.81 5.11 -1.94
CA LEU A 179 15.70 5.94 -1.41
C LEU A 179 14.39 5.15 -1.22
#